data_AF-A0A2R6M4Y3-F1
#
_entry.id   AF-A0A2R6M4Y3-F1
#
_cell.length_a   1.000
_cell.length_b   1.000
_cell.length_c   1.000
_cell.angle_alpha   90.00
_cell.angle_beta   90.00
_cell.angle_gamma   90.00
#
_symmetry.space_group_name_H-M   'P 1'
#
loop_
_entity.id
_entity.type
_entity.pdbx_description
1 polymer ?
#
loop_
_entity_poly.entity_id
_entity_poly.type
_entity_poly.pdbx_seq_one_letter_code
_entity_poly.pdbx_strand_id
1 'polypeptide(L)'
;MSTAESDLPGEWAQPDDSDEKAGQYNPQQPIRYEHPREIELVIQPTSPNVADADQDVWRVRAISDGGDETETLREGVEGRDDAIGVAREFMTAYHERCVEGDDSPTDLAASF
;
A
#
# COMPACT_ATOMS: atom_id res chain seq x y z
N MET A 1 -23.43 -0.72 0.33
CA MET A 1 -22.92 -1.66 1.34
C MET A 1 -21.50 -1.99 0.92
N SER A 2 -20.55 -1.12 1.25
CA SER A 2 -19.15 -1.24 0.86
C SER A 2 -18.44 -2.04 1.94
N THR A 3 -18.40 -3.37 1.80
CA THR A 3 -17.68 -4.29 2.69
C THR A 3 -16.24 -4.42 2.23
N ALA A 4 -15.42 -3.40 2.48
CA ALA A 4 -13.96 -3.47 2.30
C ALA A 4 -13.19 -3.04 3.56
N GLU A 5 -13.87 -2.51 4.59
CA GLU A 5 -13.22 -2.00 5.81
C GLU A 5 -12.93 -3.08 6.88
N SER A 6 -13.37 -4.34 6.72
CA SER A 6 -13.35 -5.33 7.82
C SER A 6 -12.35 -6.49 7.71
N ASP A 7 -11.43 -6.50 6.73
CA ASP A 7 -10.45 -7.59 6.59
C ASP A 7 -8.99 -7.12 6.62
N LEU A 8 -8.74 -5.83 6.86
CA LEU A 8 -7.38 -5.32 7.02
C LEU A 8 -6.88 -5.60 8.45
N PRO A 9 -5.62 -6.02 8.63
CA PRO A 9 -5.06 -6.23 9.95
C PRO A 9 -4.96 -4.89 10.70
N GLY A 10 -5.15 -4.89 12.02
CA GLY A 10 -4.97 -3.69 12.85
C GLY A 10 -5.94 -2.54 12.54
N GLU A 11 -5.43 -1.31 12.62
CA GLU A 11 -6.19 -0.07 12.39
C GLU A 11 -6.02 0.48 10.97
N TRP A 12 -5.59 -0.36 10.02
CA TRP A 12 -5.41 0.03 8.63
C TRP A 12 -6.76 0.28 7.95
N ALA A 13 -6.82 1.36 7.18
CA ALA A 13 -7.98 1.74 6.39
C ALA A 13 -7.57 1.97 4.93
N GLN A 14 -8.46 1.63 4.00
CA GLN A 14 -8.33 2.07 2.62
C GLN A 14 -9.15 3.36 2.46
N PRO A 15 -8.52 4.53 2.25
CA PRO A 15 -9.27 5.76 2.01
C PRO A 15 -10.14 5.59 0.76
N ASP A 16 -11.39 6.04 0.88
CA ASP A 16 -12.34 6.02 -0.22
C ASP A 16 -12.00 7.20 -1.16
N ASP A 17 -11.20 6.94 -2.19
CA ASP A 17 -10.83 7.91 -3.26
C ASP A 17 -12.03 8.33 -4.15
N SER A 18 -13.27 8.23 -3.65
CA SER A 18 -14.49 8.49 -4.43
C SER A 18 -14.73 9.98 -4.74
N ASP A 19 -13.97 10.90 -4.15
CA ASP A 19 -14.26 12.34 -4.28
C ASP A 19 -13.75 13.00 -5.58
N GLU A 20 -12.85 12.37 -6.37
CA GLU A 20 -12.35 13.02 -7.61
C GLU A 20 -12.70 12.32 -8.94
N LYS A 21 -13.19 11.07 -8.95
CA LYS A 21 -13.47 10.31 -10.19
C LYS A 21 -14.63 9.31 -10.07
N ALA A 22 -15.72 9.66 -9.40
CA ALA A 22 -16.95 8.86 -9.38
C ALA A 22 -17.45 8.58 -10.81
N GLY A 23 -17.07 7.44 -11.41
CA GLY A 23 -17.65 6.98 -12.68
C GLY A 23 -16.81 6.06 -13.57
N GLN A 24 -15.50 5.90 -13.37
CA GLN A 24 -14.71 4.94 -14.14
C GLN A 24 -13.89 4.06 -13.20
N TYR A 25 -14.27 2.78 -13.12
CA TYR A 25 -13.38 1.74 -12.59
C TYR A 25 -12.11 1.75 -13.45
N ASN A 26 -11.04 2.33 -12.91
CA ASN A 26 -9.75 2.30 -13.53
C ASN A 26 -8.92 1.22 -12.80
N PRO A 27 -8.78 0.01 -13.37
CA PRO A 27 -8.01 -1.06 -12.74
C PRO A 27 -6.53 -0.70 -12.53
N GLN A 28 -6.08 0.41 -13.11
CA GLN A 28 -4.72 0.94 -13.05
C GLN A 28 -4.55 2.03 -12.00
N GLN A 29 -5.59 2.35 -11.21
CA GLN A 29 -5.45 3.29 -10.10
C GLN A 29 -4.60 2.67 -8.98
N PRO A 30 -3.69 3.46 -8.39
CA PRO A 30 -2.96 3.01 -7.22
C PRO A 30 -3.93 2.66 -6.10
N ILE A 31 -3.59 1.62 -5.33
CA ILE A 31 -4.29 1.26 -4.11
C ILE A 31 -3.53 1.89 -2.97
N ARG A 32 -4.25 2.59 -2.09
CA ARG A 32 -3.67 3.21 -0.90
C ARG A 32 -4.25 2.58 0.35
N TYR A 33 -3.41 2.47 1.37
CA TYR A 33 -3.84 2.13 2.72
C TYR A 33 -3.18 3.08 3.70
N GLU A 34 -3.93 3.57 4.68
CA GLU A 34 -3.47 4.51 5.68
C GLU A 34 -3.58 3.86 7.07
N HIS A 35 -2.64 4.18 7.94
CA HIS A 35 -2.69 3.83 9.35
C HIS A 35 -2.69 5.11 10.20
N PRO A 36 -3.43 5.17 11.32
CA PRO A 36 -3.52 6.37 12.18
C PRO A 36 -2.18 6.81 12.80
N ARG A 37 -1.16 5.97 12.76
CA ARG A 37 0.21 6.28 13.18
C ARG A 37 1.06 6.83 12.03
N GLU A 38 0.46 7.63 11.17
CA GLU A 38 1.20 8.45 10.20
C GLU A 38 2.04 7.61 9.21
N ILE A 39 1.51 6.47 8.76
CA ILE A 39 2.11 5.66 7.68
C ILE A 39 1.08 5.32 6.61
N GLU A 40 1.47 5.45 5.35
CA GLU A 40 0.70 5.10 4.16
C GLU A 40 1.42 4.02 3.36
N LEU A 41 0.66 3.06 2.81
CA LEU A 41 1.11 2.10 1.83
C LEU A 41 0.51 2.42 0.47
N VAL A 42 1.34 2.42 -0.57
CA VAL A 42 0.92 2.63 -1.95
C VAL A 42 1.32 1.45 -2.81
N ILE A 43 0.32 0.81 -3.41
CA ILE A 43 0.48 -0.26 -4.40
C ILE A 43 0.17 0.32 -5.77
N GLN A 44 1.08 0.20 -6.73
CA GLN A 44 0.88 0.72 -8.08
C GLN A 44 1.70 -0.04 -9.12
N PRO A 45 1.33 0.02 -10.41
CA PRO A 45 2.15 -0.53 -11.47
C PRO A 45 3.55 0.13 -11.51
N THR A 46 4.57 -0.64 -11.89
CA THR A 46 5.91 -0.09 -12.16
C THR A 46 5.94 0.68 -13.48
N SER A 47 5.16 0.22 -14.46
CA SER A 47 5.05 0.84 -15.77
C SER A 47 4.09 2.04 -15.77
N PRO A 48 4.33 3.06 -16.62
CA PRO A 48 3.43 4.20 -16.76
C PRO A 48 2.07 3.77 -17.32
N ASN A 49 1.03 4.52 -16.97
CA ASN A 49 -0.32 4.28 -17.48
C ASN A 49 -0.44 4.69 -18.97
N VAL A 50 0.03 3.81 -19.85
CA VAL A 50 -0.06 3.91 -21.32
C VAL A 50 -0.55 2.57 -21.89
N ALA A 51 -1.26 2.62 -23.02
CA ALA A 51 -2.00 1.47 -23.56
C ALA A 51 -1.17 0.20 -23.87
N ASP A 52 0.15 0.34 -24.04
CA ASP A 52 1.07 -0.75 -24.43
C ASP A 52 2.15 -1.03 -23.36
N ALA A 53 1.99 -0.50 -22.15
CA ALA A 53 2.90 -0.79 -21.05
C ALA A 53 2.65 -2.20 -20.50
N ASP A 54 3.73 -2.92 -20.21
CA ASP A 54 3.73 -4.18 -19.48
C ASP A 54 3.38 -3.86 -18.00
N GLN A 55 2.09 -3.96 -17.69
CA GLN A 55 1.48 -3.52 -16.42
C GLN A 55 1.19 -4.68 -15.47
N ASP A 56 1.67 -5.87 -15.80
CA ASP A 56 1.60 -7.03 -14.92
C ASP A 56 2.59 -6.93 -13.76
N VAL A 57 3.51 -5.97 -13.80
CA VAL A 57 4.50 -5.73 -12.75
C VAL A 57 4.09 -4.55 -11.86
N TRP A 58 4.06 -4.83 -10.57
CA TRP A 58 3.62 -3.92 -9.51
C TRP A 58 4.74 -3.62 -8.52
N ARG A 59 4.61 -2.50 -7.81
CA ARG A 59 5.47 -2.09 -6.71
C ARG A 59 4.64 -1.69 -5.51
N VAL A 60 5.19 -1.94 -4.33
CA VAL A 60 4.63 -1.61 -3.03
C VAL A 60 5.61 -0.68 -2.32
N ARG A 61 5.11 0.45 -1.83
CA ARG A 61 5.90 1.49 -1.16
C ARG A 61 5.26 1.85 0.18
N ALA A 62 6.10 2.19 1.15
CA ALA A 62 5.70 2.78 2.42
C ALA A 62 6.10 4.27 2.45
N ILE A 63 5.22 5.08 3.03
CA ILE A 63 5.39 6.53 3.18
C ILE A 63 5.11 6.85 4.64
N SER A 64 6.08 7.38 5.35
CA SER A 64 5.89 7.84 6.74
C SER A 64 5.67 9.35 6.74
N ASP A 65 4.66 9.85 7.45
CA ASP A 65 4.40 11.29 7.55
C ASP A 65 5.60 12.00 8.19
N GLY A 66 6.02 13.11 7.59
CA GLY A 66 7.22 13.86 7.98
C GLY A 66 8.50 13.50 7.21
N GLY A 67 8.47 12.50 6.33
CA GLY A 67 9.55 12.20 5.38
C GLY A 67 9.12 12.39 3.92
N ASP A 68 9.91 13.14 3.13
CA ASP A 68 9.81 13.11 1.66
C ASP A 68 10.24 11.73 1.08
N GLU A 69 10.76 10.86 1.94
CA GLU A 69 11.34 9.57 1.56
C GLU A 69 10.25 8.50 1.47
N THR A 70 10.01 8.06 0.23
CA THR A 70 9.21 6.88 -0.10
C THR A 70 10.13 5.67 -0.03
N GLU A 71 9.92 4.79 0.94
CA GLU A 71 10.66 3.53 0.99
C GLU A 71 9.97 2.48 0.11
N THR A 72 10.75 1.87 -0.78
CA THR A 72 10.25 0.79 -1.63
C THR A 72 10.36 -0.51 -0.87
N LEU A 73 9.21 -1.07 -0.45
CA LEU A 73 9.14 -2.36 0.23
C LEU A 73 9.39 -3.50 -0.75
N ARG A 74 8.78 -3.43 -1.94
CA ARG A 74 9.02 -4.41 -2.99
C ARG A 74 8.75 -3.81 -4.36
N GLU A 75 9.61 -4.12 -5.31
CA GLU A 75 9.46 -3.82 -6.72
C GLU A 75 9.46 -5.12 -7.51
N GLY A 76 8.80 -5.15 -8.67
CA GLY A 76 8.84 -6.31 -9.54
C GLY A 76 7.81 -7.39 -9.20
N VAL A 77 6.76 -7.06 -8.44
CA VAL A 77 5.74 -8.04 -8.03
C VAL A 77 4.84 -8.36 -9.22
N GLU A 78 4.84 -9.61 -9.66
CA GLU A 78 3.97 -10.07 -10.73
C GLU A 78 2.53 -10.16 -10.22
N GLY A 79 1.63 -9.35 -10.76
CA GLY A 79 0.23 -9.36 -10.41
C GLY A 79 -0.16 -8.42 -9.27
N ARG A 80 -1.37 -7.87 -9.39
CA ARG A 80 -1.97 -6.97 -8.41
C ARG A 80 -2.24 -7.67 -7.07
N ASP A 81 -2.78 -8.89 -7.11
CA ASP A 81 -3.15 -9.63 -5.91
C ASP A 81 -1.92 -10.00 -5.07
N ASP A 82 -0.80 -10.37 -5.70
CA ASP A 82 0.46 -10.63 -5.01
C ASP A 82 1.02 -9.35 -4.38
N ALA A 83 0.91 -8.20 -5.06
CA ALA A 83 1.30 -6.92 -4.49
C ALA A 83 0.42 -6.52 -3.29
N ILE A 84 -0.87 -6.83 -3.32
CA ILE A 84 -1.77 -6.70 -2.17
C ILE A 84 -1.33 -7.65 -1.04
N GLY A 85 -0.93 -8.88 -1.36
CA GLY A 85 -0.36 -9.82 -0.41
C GLY A 85 0.83 -9.23 0.34
N VAL A 86 1.82 -8.70 -0.39
CA VAL A 86 3.01 -8.05 0.18
C VAL A 86 2.64 -6.88 1.10
N ALA A 87 1.68 -6.05 0.69
CA ALA A 87 1.21 -4.96 1.54
C ALA A 87 0.58 -5.48 2.84
N ARG A 88 -0.23 -6.54 2.79
CA ARG A 88 -0.85 -7.14 3.98
C ARG A 88 0.17 -7.80 4.90
N GLU A 89 1.22 -8.41 4.35
CA GLU A 89 2.35 -8.91 5.13
C GLU A 89 3.04 -7.77 5.90
N PHE A 90 3.30 -6.64 5.23
CA PHE A 90 3.86 -5.46 5.88
C PHE A 90 2.93 -4.91 6.97
N MET A 91 1.63 -4.77 6.69
CA MET A 91 0.67 -4.27 7.68
C MET A 91 0.62 -5.13 8.94
N THR A 92 0.74 -6.45 8.77
CA THR A 92 0.79 -7.42 9.88
C THR A 92 2.07 -7.23 10.68
N ALA A 93 3.23 -7.21 10.01
CA ALA A 93 4.52 -6.98 10.67
C ALA A 93 4.58 -5.61 11.36
N TYR A 94 3.95 -4.59 10.79
CA TYR A 94 3.83 -3.26 11.37
C TYR A 94 3.03 -3.29 12.68
N HIS A 95 1.91 -4.01 12.70
CA HIS A 95 1.14 -4.18 13.93
C HIS A 95 1.98 -4.85 15.03
N GLU A 96 2.61 -5.97 14.72
CA GLU A 96 3.37 -6.74 15.70
C GLU A 96 4.63 -6.01 16.20
N ARG A 97 5.36 -5.34 15.29
CA ARG A 97 6.69 -4.78 15.60
C ARG A 97 6.66 -3.29 15.97
N CYS A 98 5.78 -2.50 15.35
CA CYS A 98 5.72 -1.06 15.56
C CYS A 98 4.53 -0.62 16.43
N VAL A 99 3.38 -1.33 16.36
CA VAL A 99 2.21 -1.00 17.19
C VAL A 99 2.31 -1.62 18.59
N GLU A 100 2.54 -2.93 18.63
CA GLU A 100 2.70 -3.69 19.88
C GLU A 100 4.14 -3.69 20.39
N GLY A 101 5.11 -3.58 19.48
CA GLY A 101 6.53 -3.44 19.81
C GLY A 101 7.02 -1.99 19.80
N ASP A 102 8.34 -1.83 19.84
CA ASP A 102 9.05 -0.55 19.89
C ASP A 102 9.88 -0.27 18.61
N ASP A 103 9.69 -1.04 17.53
CA ASP A 103 10.41 -0.83 16.26
C ASP A 103 9.91 0.43 15.54
N SER A 104 10.82 1.13 14.88
CA SER A 104 10.46 2.24 13.99
C SER A 104 9.80 1.74 12.70
N PRO A 105 8.77 2.44 12.18
CA PRO A 105 8.21 2.18 10.86
C PRO A 105 9.25 2.15 9.73
N THR A 106 10.23 3.05 9.79
CA THR A 106 11.34 3.16 8.84
C THR A 106 12.27 1.94 8.93
N ASP A 107 12.62 1.50 10.15
CA ASP A 107 13.47 0.31 10.32
C ASP A 107 12.76 -0.97 9.83
N LEU A 108 11.44 -1.04 10.01
CA LEU A 108 10.65 -2.13 9.45
C LEU A 108 10.66 -2.09 7.92
N ALA A 109 10.38 -0.93 7.31
CA ALA A 109 10.33 -0.75 5.86
C ALA A 109 11.67 -1.04 5.18
N ALA A 110 12.79 -0.60 5.77
CA ALA A 110 14.13 -0.91 5.29
C ALA A 110 14.51 -2.41 5.41
N SER A 111 13.80 -3.17 6.26
CA SER A 111 14.07 -4.59 6.52
C SER A 111 13.23 -5.57 5.69
N PHE A 112 12.29 -5.06 4.88
CA PHE A 112 11.27 -5.82 4.17
C PHE A 112 11.68 -6.24 2.75
#